data_AF-A0A358QR14-F1
#
_entry.id   AF-A0A358QR14-F1
#
_cell.length_a   1.000
_cell.length_b   1.000
_cell.length_c   1.000
_cell.angle_alpha   90.00
_cell.angle_beta   90.00
_cell.angle_gamma   90.00
#
_symmetry.space_group_name_H-M   'P 1'
#
loop_
_entity.id
_entity.type
_entity.pdbx_description
1 polymer ?
#
loop_
_entity_poly.entity_id
_entity_poly.type
_entity_poly.pdbx_seq_one_letter_code
_entity_poly.pdbx_strand_id
1 'polypeptide(L)'
;MKLNRKTVDLVKLGEELTAAGVPHNALGTAGDEIFTYNEQGEPLELPAEAGVVIDSHVLPQPEPDPDEELAVAITAATTLDQLKNALLGKVGKSARAKGKAV
;
A
#
# COMPACT_ATOMS: atom_id res chain seq x y z
N MET A 1 0.47 13.35 11.89
CA MET A 1 0.10 12.15 11.12
C MET A 1 -0.14 12.58 9.68
N LYS A 2 0.80 12.30 8.76
CA LYS A 2 0.62 12.61 7.33
C LYS A 2 -0.24 11.49 6.76
N LEU A 3 -1.46 11.79 6.33
CA LEU A 3 -2.22 10.85 5.50
C LEU A 3 -1.46 10.69 4.19
N ASN A 4 -0.92 9.50 3.94
CA ASN A 4 -0.46 9.09 2.63
C ASN A 4 -1.68 9.07 1.70
N ARG A 5 -2.06 10.21 1.13
CA ARG A 5 -2.98 10.25 0.00
C ARG A 5 -2.27 9.48 -1.11
N LYS A 6 -2.77 8.28 -1.41
CA LYS A 6 -2.34 7.49 -2.56
C LYS A 6 -2.50 8.38 -3.79
N THR A 7 -1.42 9.00 -4.24
CA THR A 7 -1.43 9.72 -5.51
C THR A 7 -1.49 8.66 -6.58
N VAL A 8 -2.70 8.41 -7.08
CA VAL A 8 -2.92 7.64 -8.30
C VAL A 8 -2.16 8.34 -9.42
N ASP A 9 -1.30 7.60 -10.12
CA ASP A 9 -0.62 8.12 -11.29
C ASP A 9 -1.60 8.07 -12.47
N LEU A 10 -2.31 9.18 -12.69
CA LEU A 10 -3.31 9.30 -13.74
C LEU A 10 -2.72 9.08 -15.15
N VAL A 11 -1.44 9.38 -15.35
CA VAL A 11 -0.78 9.17 -16.65
C VAL A 11 -0.63 7.68 -16.89
N LYS A 12 -0.03 6.98 -15.93
CA LYS A 12 0.16 5.53 -16.00
C LYS A 12 -1.16 4.76 -16.03
N LEU A 13 -2.16 5.20 -15.26
CA LEU A 13 -3.50 4.62 -15.29
C LEU A 13 -4.15 4.76 -16.67
N GLY A 14 -3.98 5.91 -17.34
CA GLY A 14 -4.45 6.09 -18.71
C GLY A 14 -3.78 5.15 -19.72
N GLU A 15 -2.48 4.91 -19.57
CA GLU A 15 -1.78 3.91 -20.38
C GLU A 15 -2.32 2.50 -20.14
N GLU A 16 -2.60 2.14 -18.88
CA GLU A 16 -3.16 0.84 -18.50
C GLU A 16 -4.59 0.65 -19.01
N LEU A 17 -5.43 1.69 -18.92
CA LEU A 17 -6.78 1.68 -19.49
C LEU A 17 -6.73 1.56 -21.02
N THR A 18 -5.81 2.27 -21.68
CA THR A 18 -5.59 2.16 -23.13
C THR A 18 -5.18 0.74 -23.51
N ALA A 19 -4.23 0.15 -22.76
CA ALA A 19 -3.74 -1.20 -22.98
C ALA A 19 -4.83 -2.26 -22.76
N ALA A 20 -5.75 -2.01 -21.82
CA ALA A 20 -6.92 -2.84 -21.57
C ALA A 20 -8.04 -2.63 -22.62
N GLY A 21 -7.89 -1.68 -23.55
CA GLY A 21 -8.91 -1.35 -24.54
C GLY A 21 -10.13 -0.61 -23.96
N VAL A 22 -9.97 0.00 -22.78
CA VAL A 22 -11.04 0.74 -22.11
C VAL A 22 -11.05 2.18 -22.62
N PRO A 23 -12.15 2.63 -23.27
CA PRO A 23 -12.25 3.99 -23.75
C PRO A 23 -12.28 4.97 -22.57
N HIS A 24 -11.38 5.93 -22.59
CA HIS A 24 -11.31 7.01 -21.61
C HIS A 24 -10.78 8.27 -22.30
N ASN A 25 -11.18 9.42 -21.78
CA ASN A 25 -10.71 10.73 -22.22
C ASN A 25 -9.67 11.23 -21.21
N ALA A 26 -9.78 12.48 -20.75
CA ALA A 26 -8.99 12.95 -19.62
C ALA A 26 -9.44 12.24 -18.34
N LEU A 27 -8.48 11.85 -17.49
CA LEU A 27 -8.73 11.23 -16.19
C LEU A 27 -8.65 12.27 -15.07
N GLY A 28 -9.48 12.11 -14.06
CA GLY A 28 -9.53 12.95 -12.86
C GLY A 28 -9.65 12.11 -11.59
N THR A 29 -9.27 12.70 -10.46
CA THR A 29 -9.48 12.11 -9.12
C THR A 29 -10.20 13.09 -8.21
N ALA A 30 -11.11 12.56 -7.39
CA ALA A 30 -11.83 13.29 -6.34
C ALA A 30 -11.77 12.44 -5.08
N GLY A 31 -10.77 12.72 -4.24
CA GLY A 31 -10.45 11.82 -3.13
C GLY A 31 -9.91 10.50 -3.67
N ASP A 32 -10.62 9.41 -3.38
CA ASP A 32 -10.25 8.05 -3.80
C ASP A 32 -11.01 7.59 -5.06
N GLU A 33 -11.95 8.40 -5.57
CA GLU A 33 -12.69 8.08 -6.80
C GLU A 33 -11.95 8.59 -8.04
N ILE A 34 -12.00 7.77 -9.09
CA ILE A 34 -11.44 8.07 -10.41
C ILE A 34 -12.58 8.20 -11.41
N PHE A 35 -12.53 9.25 -12.21
CA PHE A 35 -13.51 9.55 -13.25
C PHE A 35 -12.82 10.00 -14.53
N THR A 36 -13.58 10.02 -15.62
CA THR A 36 -13.13 10.59 -16.89
C THR A 36 -13.90 11.87 -17.20
N TYR A 37 -13.39 12.73 -18.08
CA TYR A 37 -14.08 13.95 -18.49
C TYR A 37 -14.57 13.85 -19.93
N ASN A 38 -15.79 14.30 -20.21
CA ASN A 38 -16.25 14.47 -21.58
C ASN A 38 -15.53 15.66 -22.27
N GLU A 39 -15.79 15.87 -23.56
CA GLU A 39 -15.20 16.99 -24.33
C GLU A 39 -15.61 18.38 -23.79
N GLN A 40 -16.68 18.45 -22.99
CA GLN A 40 -17.16 19.66 -22.33
C GLN A 40 -16.53 19.87 -20.94
N GLY A 41 -15.68 18.94 -20.48
CA GLY A 41 -15.04 19.00 -19.16
C GLY A 41 -15.94 18.59 -18.00
N GLU A 42 -17.07 17.93 -18.26
CA GLU A 42 -17.95 17.39 -17.23
C GLU A 42 -17.46 16.00 -16.80
N PRO A 43 -17.48 15.70 -15.48
CA PRO A 43 -17.10 14.38 -14.98
C PRO A 43 -18.12 13.34 -15.44
N LEU A 44 -17.62 12.27 -16.04
CA LEU A 44 -18.34 11.09 -16.45
C LEU A 44 -17.79 9.89 -15.69
N GLU A 45 -18.71 9.02 -15.27
CA GLU A 45 -18.35 7.75 -14.65
C GLU A 45 -17.59 6.88 -15.66
N LEU A 46 -16.51 6.26 -15.19
CA LEU A 46 -15.76 5.31 -16.01
C LEU A 46 -16.60 4.05 -16.25
N PRO A 47 -16.46 3.41 -17.42
CA PRO A 47 -17.14 2.15 -17.69
C PRO A 47 -16.71 1.08 -16.67
N ALA A 48 -17.60 0.13 -16.37
CA ALA A 48 -17.37 -0.85 -15.29
C ALA A 48 -16.10 -1.69 -15.50
N GLU A 49 -15.71 -1.91 -16.75
CA GLU A 49 -14.47 -2.60 -17.13
C GLU A 49 -13.21 -1.85 -16.66
N ALA A 50 -13.29 -0.53 -16.48
CA ALA A 50 -12.21 0.29 -15.91
C ALA A 50 -11.95 -0.04 -14.44
N GLY A 51 -12.97 -0.49 -13.70
CA GLY A 51 -12.85 -0.77 -12.26
C GLY A 51 -11.77 -1.79 -11.94
N VAL A 52 -11.66 -2.85 -12.75
CA VAL A 52 -10.63 -3.88 -12.60
C VAL A 52 -9.23 -3.32 -12.82
N VAL A 53 -9.08 -2.42 -13.80
CA VAL A 53 -7.80 -1.76 -14.11
C VAL A 53 -7.43 -0.79 -12.99
N ILE A 54 -8.40 0.00 -12.49
CA ILE A 54 -8.21 0.92 -11.37
C ILE A 54 -7.80 0.18 -10.10
N ASP A 55 -8.53 -0.87 -9.74
CA ASP A 55 -8.24 -1.69 -8.55
C ASP A 55 -6.86 -2.35 -8.65
N SER A 56 -6.49 -2.80 -9.85
CA SER A 56 -5.16 -3.34 -10.13
C SER A 56 -4.08 -2.27 -10.08
N HIS A 57 -4.36 -1.04 -10.53
CA HIS A 57 -3.41 0.08 -10.51
C HIS A 57 -3.11 0.57 -9.09
N VAL A 58 -4.12 0.51 -8.22
CA VAL A 58 -4.04 0.93 -6.81
C VAL A 58 -3.30 -0.11 -5.94
N LEU A 59 -2.62 -1.10 -6.58
CA LEU A 59 -1.95 -2.31 -6.05
C LEU A 59 -1.84 -2.41 -4.52
N PRO A 60 -2.10 -3.61 -3.96
CA PRO A 60 -2.08 -3.84 -2.52
C PRO A 60 -0.80 -3.29 -1.91
N GLN A 61 -0.94 -2.66 -0.74
CA GLN A 61 0.21 -2.21 0.04
C GLN A 61 1.21 -3.36 0.11
N PRO A 62 2.53 -3.10 -0.05
CA PRO A 62 3.52 -4.14 0.17
C PRO A 62 3.19 -4.78 1.52
N GLU A 63 3.12 -6.11 1.54
CA GLU A 63 2.89 -6.82 2.79
C GLU A 63 3.91 -6.32 3.82
N PRO A 64 3.49 -6.11 5.08
CA PRO A 64 4.43 -5.70 6.13
C PRO A 64 5.59 -6.69 6.13
N ASP A 65 6.81 -6.17 6.04
CA ASP A 65 8.00 -7.00 5.97
C ASP A 65 8.04 -7.86 7.25
N PRO A 66 7.98 -9.20 7.16
CA PRO A 66 7.98 -10.06 8.34
C PRO A 66 9.24 -9.87 9.19
N ASP A 67 10.30 -9.32 8.61
CA ASP A 67 11.57 -9.05 9.28
C ASP A 67 11.71 -7.58 9.72
N GLU A 68 10.69 -6.73 9.56
CA GLU A 68 10.74 -5.31 9.96
C GLU A 68 11.05 -5.16 11.46
N GLU A 69 10.40 -5.96 12.31
CA GLU A 69 10.68 -5.98 13.75
C GLU A 69 12.12 -6.42 14.07
N LEU A 70 12.65 -7.38 13.31
CA LEU A 70 14.02 -7.87 13.48
C LEU A 70 15.02 -6.80 13.04
N ALA A 71 14.77 -6.14 11.92
CA ALA A 71 15.61 -5.05 11.40
C ALA A 71 15.68 -3.89 12.40
N VAL A 72 14.56 -3.52 13.03
CA VAL A 72 14.50 -2.51 14.09
C VAL A 72 15.31 -2.96 15.31
N ALA A 73 15.18 -4.22 15.74
CA ALA A 73 15.90 -4.75 16.89
C ALA A 73 17.42 -4.83 16.66
N ILE A 74 17.86 -5.16 15.44
CA ILE A 74 19.28 -5.15 15.05
C ILE A 74 19.81 -3.71 15.02
N THR A 75 19.06 -2.77 14.45
CA THR A 75 19.48 -1.37 14.32
C THR A 75 19.54 -0.67 15.69
N ALA A 76 18.65 -1.04 16.62
CA ALA A 76 18.64 -0.51 17.98
C ALA A 76 19.71 -1.14 18.90
N ALA A 77 20.32 -2.25 18.50
CA ALA A 77 21.33 -2.92 19.30
C ALA A 77 22.63 -2.11 19.32
N THR A 78 22.95 -1.56 20.48
CA THR A 78 24.20 -0.83 20.73
C THR A 78 25.26 -1.71 21.40
N THR A 79 24.89 -2.95 21.79
CA THR A 79 25.80 -3.93 22.41
C THR A 79 25.69 -5.30 21.76
N LEU A 80 26.76 -6.11 21.86
CA LEU A 80 26.82 -7.47 21.30
C LEU A 80 25.73 -8.38 21.87
N ASP A 81 25.40 -8.23 23.16
CA ASP A 81 24.35 -9.02 23.80
C ASP A 81 22.95 -8.65 23.31
N GLN A 82 22.69 -7.37 23.03
CA GLN A 82 21.44 -6.92 22.42
C GLN A 82 21.29 -7.47 20.99
N LEU A 83 22.36 -7.44 20.20
CA LEU A 83 22.37 -7.99 18.84
C LEU A 83 22.13 -9.50 18.85
N LYS A 84 22.79 -10.23 19.76
CA LYS A 84 22.56 -11.66 19.96
C LYS A 84 21.11 -11.96 20.34
N ASN A 85 20.52 -11.16 21.22
CA ASN A 85 19.13 -11.35 21.65
C ASN A 85 18.13 -11.06 20.52
N ALA A 86 18.43 -10.08 19.65
CA ALA A 86 17.67 -9.81 18.42
C ALA A 86 17.68 -11.01 17.47
N LEU A 87 18.86 -11.51 17.12
CA LEU A 87 19.05 -12.64 16.20
C LEU A 87 18.47 -13.96 16.73
N LEU A 88 18.46 -14.17 18.05
CA LEU A 88 17.90 -15.37 18.68
C LEU A 88 16.38 -15.31 18.87
N GLY A 89 15.69 -14.27 18.39
CA GLY A 89 14.25 -14.10 18.54
C GLY A 89 13.79 -13.96 20.00
N LYS A 90 14.69 -13.56 20.91
CA LYS A 90 14.40 -13.43 22.34
C LYS A 90 13.78 -12.09 22.71
N VAL A 91 13.69 -11.16 21.76
CA VAL A 91 13.16 -9.80 21.95
C VAL A 91 11.69 -9.80 22.40
N GLY A 92 10.91 -10.84 22.07
CA GLY A 92 9.48 -10.96 22.44
C GLY A 92 9.13 -12.02 23.50
N LYS A 93 10.07 -12.83 23.99
CA LYS A 93 9.73 -14.00 24.83
C LYS A 93 9.33 -13.63 26.27
N SER A 94 9.56 -12.39 26.68
CA SER A 94 9.12 -11.86 27.98
C SER A 94 7.65 -11.44 28.03
N ALA A 95 6.98 -11.29 26.87
CA ALA A 95 5.56 -10.88 26.82
C ALA A 95 4.58 -12.07 26.74
N ARG A 96 5.01 -13.25 26.27
CA ARG A 96 4.13 -14.44 26.09
C ARG A 96 4.10 -15.41 27.27
N ALA A 97 4.87 -15.18 28.34
CA ALA A 97 4.96 -16.07 29.50
C ALA A 97 4.13 -15.64 30.72
N LYS A 98 3.22 -14.67 30.59
CA LYS A 98 2.26 -14.26 31.64
C LYS A 98 0.79 -14.52 31.28
N GLY A 99 0.54 -15.54 30.47
CA GLY A 99 -0.81 -15.85 29.97
C GLY A 99 -1.14 -17.34 29.94
N LYS A 100 -0.75 -18.12 30.95
CA LYS A 100 -1.39 -19.41 31.22
C LYS A 100 -1.18 -19.83 32.68
N ALA A 101 -2.05 -19.31 33.54
CA ALA A 101 -2.33 -19.88 34.85
C ALA A 101 -3.85 -20.10 34.91
N VAL A 102 -4.29 -21.24 34.38
CA VAL A 102 -5.47 -22.02 34.79
C VAL A 102 -5.16 -23.47 34.49
#